data_AF-A0A0D2M504-F1
#
_entry.id   AF-A0A0D2M504-F1
#
_cell.length_a   1.000
_cell.length_b   1.000
_cell.length_c   1.000
_cell.angle_alpha   90.00
_cell.angle_beta   90.00
_cell.angle_gamma   90.00
#
_symmetry.space_group_name_H-M   'P 1'
#
loop_
_entity.id
_entity.type
_entity.pdbx_description
1 polymer ?
#
loop_
_entity_poly.entity_id
_entity_poly.type
_entity_poly.pdbx_seq_one_letter_code
_entity_poly.pdbx_strand_id
1 'polypeptide(L)'
;MELEALKIAADELKQTLRETFNTARYEDVMTRIGGRLGPAYTLDQSLLDSTEKAAAARKERLESELHGSKSNLIKESIRLGHNDLGDFYYNRGSLSDAFKCYVRTRDYCTTPRHVLAMCLNVIRCAVEMGNFLHVANYVGKAEATPEAKDDPCTSAKLKAAAGLSLLDQRKYRQAARAFVEVSPELAYTYNEVLSPADVALYGGLCALATFDRSDLQSKVIGSIGFREFLELHPQVRDLISDFYNSRYASCLAHLAALRPALALDVHLHDHAQALYASIRHRALVQYTAPYSSVSLAAMAQAFGTDTGALEKELATLIMDGQVHARIDSQAKVLYARHADVRSATFKE
;
A
#
# COMPACT_ATOMS: atom_id res chain seq x y z
N MET A 1 -10.07 12.23 17.20
CA MET A 1 -9.46 11.85 15.91
C MET A 1 -9.22 13.04 14.99
N GLU A 2 -10.21 13.61 14.29
CA GLU A 2 -9.95 14.69 13.31
C GLU A 2 -9.19 15.88 13.93
N LEU A 3 -9.65 16.42 15.06
CA LEU A 3 -9.00 17.56 15.71
C LEU A 3 -7.60 17.23 16.25
N GLU A 4 -7.37 16.00 16.70
CA GLU A 4 -6.05 15.54 17.16
C GLU A 4 -5.09 15.39 15.97
N ALA A 5 -5.57 14.87 14.84
CA ALA A 5 -4.79 14.78 13.61
C ALA A 5 -4.41 16.18 13.10
N LEU A 6 -5.35 17.13 13.13
CA LEU A 6 -5.07 18.53 12.78
C LEU A 6 -4.06 19.18 13.75
N LYS A 7 -4.15 18.86 15.05
CA LYS A 7 -3.18 19.33 16.05
C LYS A 7 -1.77 18.82 15.74
N ILE A 8 -1.62 17.52 15.50
CA ILE A 8 -0.33 16.89 15.17
C ILE A 8 0.23 17.51 13.88
N ALA A 9 -0.59 17.64 12.84
CA ALA A 9 -0.18 18.27 11.58
C ALA A 9 0.25 19.72 11.76
N ALA A 10 -0.47 20.50 12.58
CA ALA A 10 -0.14 21.89 12.87
C ALA A 10 1.18 22.03 13.65
N ASP A 11 1.42 21.17 14.63
CA ASP A 11 2.64 21.19 15.43
C ASP A 11 3.87 20.82 14.57
N GLU A 12 3.73 19.81 13.71
CA GLU A 12 4.77 19.41 12.75
C GLU A 12 5.06 20.51 11.73
N LEU A 13 4.02 21.10 11.12
CA LEU A 13 4.19 22.18 10.16
C LEU A 13 4.84 23.39 10.79
N LYS A 14 4.47 23.78 12.03
CA LYS A 14 5.12 24.92 12.71
C LYS A 14 6.62 24.70 12.92
N GLN A 15 7.04 23.47 13.22
CA GLN A 15 8.46 23.15 13.41
C GLN A 15 9.21 23.14 12.09
N THR A 16 8.62 22.60 11.04
CA THR A 16 9.28 22.33 9.74
C THR A 16 9.07 23.43 8.70
N LEU A 17 8.16 24.40 8.90
CA LEU A 17 7.79 25.40 7.89
C LEU A 17 8.99 26.22 7.39
N ARG A 18 9.96 26.51 8.25
CA ARG A 18 11.18 27.26 7.89
C ARG A 18 12.14 26.47 7.00
N GLU A 19 12.03 25.14 7.01
CA GLU A 19 12.87 24.24 6.22
C GLU A 19 12.17 23.81 4.93
N THR A 20 10.87 23.49 5.04
CA THR A 20 10.07 22.97 3.92
C THR A 20 9.44 24.05 3.05
N PHE A 21 9.25 25.25 3.60
CA PHE A 21 8.55 26.37 2.97
C PHE A 21 7.12 26.04 2.52
N ASN A 22 6.46 25.03 3.13
CA ASN A 22 5.13 24.59 2.75
C ASN A 22 4.01 25.45 3.34
N THR A 23 3.95 26.70 2.87
CA THR A 23 2.98 27.72 3.28
C THR A 23 1.54 27.33 2.96
N ALA A 24 1.31 26.73 1.79
CA ALA A 24 -0.03 26.31 1.36
C ALA A 24 -0.66 25.25 2.29
N ARG A 25 0.12 24.23 2.71
CA ARG A 25 -0.36 23.22 3.68
C ARG A 25 -0.55 23.81 5.07
N TYR A 26 0.33 24.71 5.49
CA TYR A 26 0.18 25.42 6.77
C TYR A 26 -1.12 26.23 6.81
N GLU A 27 -1.42 26.99 5.76
CA GLU A 27 -2.66 27.76 5.64
C GLU A 27 -3.90 26.85 5.66
N ASP A 28 -3.91 25.76 4.88
CA ASP A 28 -5.02 24.79 4.87
C ASP A 28 -5.27 24.18 6.25
N VAL A 29 -4.22 23.72 6.94
CA VAL A 29 -4.34 23.12 8.28
C VAL A 29 -4.84 24.13 9.30
N MET A 30 -4.29 25.34 9.34
CA MET A 30 -4.74 26.39 10.28
C MET A 30 -6.19 26.82 10.00
N THR A 31 -6.58 26.86 8.73
CA THR A 31 -7.96 27.17 8.32
C THR A 31 -8.93 26.08 8.78
N ARG A 32 -8.58 24.80 8.61
CA ARG A 32 -9.39 23.67 9.08
C ARG A 32 -9.52 23.59 10.60
N ILE A 33 -8.50 24.04 11.34
CA ILE A 33 -8.58 24.16 12.79
C ILE A 33 -9.61 25.20 13.21
N GLY A 34 -9.71 26.32 12.48
CA GLY A 34 -10.78 27.31 12.66
C GLY A 34 -10.91 27.84 14.09
N GLY A 35 -9.79 27.95 14.82
CA GLY A 35 -9.76 28.39 16.23
C GLY A 35 -10.19 27.35 17.27
N ARG A 36 -10.57 26.13 16.86
CA ARG A 36 -11.04 25.05 17.77
C ARG A 36 -9.99 24.57 18.76
N LEU A 37 -8.70 24.80 18.48
CA LEU A 37 -7.57 24.41 19.34
C LEU A 37 -7.00 25.59 20.16
N GLY A 38 -7.68 26.73 20.17
CA GLY A 38 -7.28 27.92 20.92
C GLY A 38 -6.31 28.84 20.15
N PRO A 39 -5.86 29.93 20.80
CA PRO A 39 -5.15 31.03 20.15
C PRO A 39 -3.75 30.65 19.65
N ALA A 40 -3.16 29.56 20.15
CA ALA A 40 -1.87 29.08 19.68
C ALA A 40 -1.93 28.48 18.25
N TYR A 41 -3.12 28.16 17.74
CA TYR A 41 -3.33 27.52 16.44
C TYR A 41 -4.10 28.43 15.47
N THR A 42 -3.86 29.73 15.58
CA THR A 42 -4.32 30.72 14.61
C THR A 42 -3.28 30.91 13.52
N LEU A 43 -3.74 31.37 12.35
CA LEU A 43 -2.89 31.66 11.21
C LEU A 43 -1.95 32.83 11.53
N ASP A 44 -0.63 32.59 11.46
CA ASP A 44 0.37 33.65 11.58
C ASP A 44 0.74 34.18 10.19
N GLN A 45 0.12 35.31 9.80
CA GLN A 45 0.37 35.95 8.51
C GLN A 45 1.81 36.45 8.38
N SER A 46 2.43 36.91 9.48
CA SER A 46 3.80 37.42 9.45
C SER A 46 4.81 36.30 9.19
N LEU A 47 4.55 35.11 9.75
CA LEU A 47 5.34 33.92 9.50
C LEU A 47 5.17 33.45 8.04
N LEU A 48 3.96 33.47 7.49
CA LEU A 48 3.71 33.15 6.09
C LEU A 48 4.49 34.07 5.15
N ASP A 49 4.36 35.39 5.32
CA ASP A 49 4.99 36.38 4.44
C ASP A 49 6.52 36.29 4.49
N SER A 50 7.09 36.10 5.70
CA SER A 50 8.53 35.92 5.86
C SER A 50 9.04 34.61 5.27
N THR A 51 8.27 33.53 5.38
CA THR A 51 8.58 32.22 4.80
C THR A 51 8.52 32.28 3.27
N GLU A 52 7.52 32.93 2.69
CA GLU A 52 7.42 33.12 1.23
C GLU A 52 8.60 33.93 0.69
N LYS A 53 8.98 35.02 1.37
CA LYS A 53 10.14 35.82 1.00
C LYS A 53 11.44 35.00 1.03
N ALA A 54 11.62 34.20 2.08
CA ALA A 54 12.77 33.30 2.20
C ALA A 54 12.77 32.21 1.11
N ALA A 55 11.61 31.64 0.80
CA ALA A 55 11.45 30.64 -0.24
C ALA A 55 11.77 31.20 -1.63
N ALA A 56 11.30 32.41 -1.94
CA ALA A 56 11.60 33.09 -3.20
C ALA A 56 13.11 33.34 -3.37
N ALA A 57 13.78 33.84 -2.31
CA ALA A 57 15.22 34.04 -2.31
C ALA A 57 15.99 32.72 -2.46
N ARG A 58 15.53 31.63 -1.80
CA ARG A 58 16.14 30.31 -1.93
C ARG A 58 15.99 29.75 -3.35
N LYS A 59 14.81 29.90 -3.94
CA LYS A 59 14.53 29.49 -5.33
C LYS A 59 15.45 30.21 -6.32
N GLU A 60 15.52 31.53 -6.24
CA GLU A 60 16.36 32.34 -7.14
C GLU A 60 17.84 31.93 -7.04
N ARG A 61 18.31 31.67 -5.82
CA ARG A 61 19.68 31.18 -5.59
C ARG A 61 19.92 29.82 -6.27
N LEU A 62 19.03 28.85 -6.07
CA LEU A 62 19.14 27.52 -6.68
C LEU A 62 19.10 27.59 -8.22
N GLU A 63 18.23 28.45 -8.78
CA GLU A 63 18.14 28.66 -10.22
C GLU A 63 19.41 29.32 -10.79
N SER A 64 20.00 30.27 -10.08
CA SER A 64 21.26 30.91 -10.43
C SER A 64 22.44 29.93 -10.39
N GLU A 65 22.55 29.12 -9.33
CA GLU A 65 23.57 28.07 -9.18
C GLU A 65 23.45 27.01 -10.29
N LEU A 66 22.23 26.62 -10.65
CA LEU A 66 21.96 25.71 -11.77
C LEU A 66 22.32 26.34 -13.12
N HIS A 67 22.03 27.62 -13.33
CA HIS A 67 22.38 28.33 -14.57
C HIS A 67 23.90 28.47 -14.74
N GLY A 68 24.62 28.78 -13.66
CA GLY A 68 26.09 28.79 -13.64
C GLY A 68 26.66 27.41 -13.97
N SER A 69 26.11 26.34 -13.37
CA SER A 69 26.52 24.96 -13.63
C SER A 69 26.28 24.55 -15.10
N LYS A 70 25.18 24.99 -15.70
CA LYS A 70 24.87 24.77 -17.13
C LYS A 70 25.84 25.50 -18.04
N SER A 71 26.19 26.74 -17.72
CA SER A 71 27.16 27.53 -18.48
C SER A 71 28.55 26.90 -18.46
N ASN A 72 28.93 26.29 -17.33
CA ASN A 72 30.19 25.58 -17.18
C ASN A 72 30.16 24.14 -17.73
N LEU A 73 29.00 23.66 -18.20
CA LEU A 73 28.80 22.33 -18.81
C LEU A 73 29.22 21.14 -17.92
N ILE A 74 29.15 21.29 -16.59
CA ILE A 74 29.50 20.23 -15.63
C ILE A 74 28.28 19.36 -15.36
N LYS A 75 28.19 18.19 -15.99
CA LYS A 75 27.03 17.29 -15.89
C LYS A 75 26.61 16.97 -14.45
N GLU A 76 27.57 16.65 -13.59
CA GLU A 76 27.27 16.28 -12.20
C GLU A 76 26.67 17.46 -11.41
N SER A 77 27.22 18.67 -11.56
CA SER A 77 26.68 19.87 -10.94
C SER A 77 25.28 20.22 -11.46
N ILE A 78 25.02 20.02 -12.77
CA ILE A 78 23.68 20.22 -13.35
C ILE A 78 22.69 19.19 -12.79
N ARG A 79 23.11 17.94 -12.63
CA ARG A 79 22.29 16.86 -12.05
C ARG A 79 21.92 17.16 -10.59
N LEU A 80 22.91 17.52 -9.78
CA LEU A 80 22.71 17.89 -8.37
C LEU A 80 21.84 19.14 -8.24
N GLY A 81 22.08 20.18 -9.04
CA GLY A 81 21.24 21.38 -9.02
C GLY A 81 19.79 21.12 -9.43
N HIS A 82 19.53 20.18 -10.34
CA HIS A 82 18.17 19.72 -10.64
C HIS A 82 17.54 18.92 -9.50
N ASN A 83 18.31 18.12 -8.77
CA ASN A 83 17.84 17.42 -7.56
C ASN A 83 17.49 18.41 -6.45
N ASP A 84 18.37 19.36 -6.15
CA ASP A 84 18.15 20.36 -5.09
C ASP A 84 16.90 21.21 -5.38
N LEU A 85 16.69 21.58 -6.65
CA LEU A 85 15.47 22.27 -7.07
C LEU A 85 14.22 21.37 -6.97
N GLY A 86 14.38 20.08 -7.28
CA GLY A 86 13.33 19.08 -7.10
C GLY A 86 12.92 18.93 -5.63
N ASP A 87 13.89 18.79 -4.73
CA ASP A 87 13.67 18.68 -3.29
C ASP A 87 13.02 19.95 -2.72
N PHE A 88 13.44 21.13 -3.18
CA PHE A 88 12.80 22.39 -2.84
C PHE A 88 11.31 22.41 -3.24
N TYR A 89 10.97 22.05 -4.48
CA TYR A 89 9.57 22.01 -4.92
C TYR A 89 8.77 20.91 -4.22
N TYR A 90 9.39 19.75 -3.95
CA TYR A 90 8.76 18.64 -3.23
C TYR A 90 8.36 19.06 -1.81
N ASN A 91 9.30 19.64 -1.07
CA ASN A 91 9.07 20.08 0.31
C ASN A 91 7.99 21.17 0.39
N ARG A 92 7.93 22.06 -0.61
CA ARG A 92 6.88 23.09 -0.72
C ARG A 92 5.51 22.52 -1.13
N GLY A 93 5.42 21.25 -1.51
CA GLY A 93 4.19 20.60 -1.97
C GLY A 93 3.86 20.85 -3.45
N SER A 94 4.76 21.47 -4.22
CA SER A 94 4.62 21.68 -5.67
C SER A 94 5.05 20.44 -6.46
N LEU A 95 4.31 19.34 -6.27
CA LEU A 95 4.71 18.00 -6.75
C LEU A 95 4.92 17.92 -8.26
N SER A 96 4.12 18.63 -9.06
CA SER A 96 4.25 18.63 -10.52
C SER A 96 5.57 19.24 -11.01
N ASP A 97 6.06 20.26 -10.32
CA ASP A 97 7.33 20.92 -10.69
C ASP A 97 8.53 20.16 -10.13
N ALA A 98 8.40 19.56 -8.95
CA ALA A 98 9.36 18.61 -8.41
C ALA A 98 9.59 17.43 -9.38
N PHE A 99 8.50 16.80 -9.83
CA PHE A 99 8.53 15.71 -10.81
C PHE A 99 9.29 16.11 -12.08
N LYS A 100 8.99 17.28 -12.67
CA LYS A 100 9.71 17.78 -13.86
C LYS A 100 11.20 17.97 -13.60
N CYS A 101 11.58 18.47 -12.42
CA CYS A 101 12.98 18.67 -12.06
C CYS A 101 13.73 17.35 -11.96
N TYR A 102 13.17 16.34 -11.28
CA TYR A 102 13.79 15.02 -11.20
C TYR A 102 13.87 14.34 -12.56
N VAL A 103 12.83 14.41 -13.40
CA VAL A 103 12.88 13.81 -14.75
C VAL A 103 13.94 14.46 -15.64
N ARG A 104 14.20 15.77 -15.49
CA ARG A 104 15.26 16.48 -16.23
C ARG A 104 16.66 15.98 -15.89
N THR A 105 16.88 15.38 -14.71
CA THR A 105 18.19 14.83 -14.35
C THR A 105 18.63 13.68 -15.25
N ARG A 106 17.68 13.01 -15.92
CA ARG A 106 17.90 11.89 -16.85
C ARG A 106 19.01 12.15 -17.85
N ASP A 107 19.02 13.33 -18.46
CA ASP A 107 19.94 13.67 -19.54
C ASP A 107 21.39 13.90 -19.03
N TYR A 108 21.54 13.98 -17.71
CA TYR A 108 22.81 14.19 -17.00
C TYR A 108 23.25 12.96 -16.18
N CYS A 109 22.49 11.85 -16.23
CA CYS A 109 22.89 10.59 -15.62
C CYS A 109 24.05 9.96 -16.41
N THR A 110 25.15 9.65 -15.74
CA THR A 110 26.35 9.02 -16.34
C THR A 110 26.61 7.62 -15.80
N THR A 111 26.11 7.30 -14.61
CA THR A 111 26.26 6.00 -13.94
C THR A 111 24.89 5.34 -13.73
N PRO A 112 24.82 4.00 -13.59
CA PRO A 112 23.58 3.31 -13.24
C PRO A 112 23.00 3.80 -11.90
N ARG A 113 23.84 4.10 -10.90
CA ARG A 113 23.41 4.74 -9.64
C ARG A 113 22.66 6.05 -9.85
N HIS A 114 23.09 6.89 -10.80
CA HIS A 114 22.38 8.14 -11.10
C HIS A 114 20.98 7.87 -11.66
N VAL A 115 20.83 6.82 -12.48
CA VAL A 115 19.53 6.41 -13.02
C VAL A 115 18.62 5.89 -11.91
N LEU A 116 19.14 5.05 -11.02
CA LEU A 116 18.39 4.52 -9.87
C LEU A 116 17.92 5.63 -8.93
N ALA A 117 18.81 6.53 -8.53
CA ALA A 117 18.47 7.66 -7.66
C ALA A 117 17.39 8.55 -8.29
N MET A 118 17.50 8.86 -9.59
CA MET A 118 16.46 9.58 -10.32
C MET A 118 15.13 8.81 -10.30
N CYS A 119 15.13 7.51 -10.61
CA CYS A 119 13.90 6.71 -10.62
C CYS A 119 13.22 6.70 -9.25
N LEU A 120 13.98 6.56 -8.15
CA LEU A 120 13.44 6.59 -6.79
C LEU A 120 12.81 7.94 -6.45
N ASN A 121 13.45 9.06 -6.79
CA ASN A 121 12.88 10.40 -6.57
C ASN A 121 11.59 10.62 -7.38
N VAL A 122 11.56 10.13 -8.62
CA VAL A 122 10.36 10.20 -9.48
C VAL A 122 9.24 9.32 -8.95
N ILE A 123 9.55 8.10 -8.48
CA ILE A 123 8.58 7.19 -7.85
C ILE A 123 7.98 7.85 -6.60
N ARG A 124 8.82 8.42 -5.72
CA ARG A 124 8.36 9.15 -4.53
C ARG A 124 7.35 10.25 -4.89
N CYS A 125 7.70 11.13 -5.83
CA CYS A 125 6.77 12.16 -6.30
C CYS A 125 5.48 11.57 -6.91
N ALA A 126 5.60 10.51 -7.70
CA ALA A 126 4.46 9.92 -8.38
C ALA A 126 3.47 9.26 -7.41
N VAL A 127 3.94 8.65 -6.32
CA VAL A 127 3.09 8.10 -5.25
C VAL A 127 2.30 9.22 -4.58
N GLU A 128 2.96 10.31 -4.18
CA GLU A 128 2.29 11.47 -3.56
C GLU A 128 1.28 12.16 -4.49
N MET A 129 1.53 12.12 -5.81
CA MET A 129 0.59 12.62 -6.82
C MET A 129 -0.58 11.66 -7.09
N GLY A 130 -0.57 10.44 -6.53
CA GLY A 130 -1.53 9.38 -6.84
C GLY A 130 -1.41 8.85 -8.27
N ASN A 131 -0.29 9.07 -8.96
CA ASN A 131 -0.08 8.63 -10.34
C ASN A 131 0.71 7.32 -10.39
N PHE A 132 0.02 6.21 -10.11
CA PHE A 132 0.62 4.88 -10.06
C PHE A 132 1.05 4.33 -11.44
N LEU A 133 0.56 4.90 -12.54
CA LEU A 133 1.07 4.59 -13.88
C LEU A 133 2.53 5.02 -14.03
N HIS A 134 2.88 6.22 -13.56
CA HIS A 134 4.28 6.64 -13.52
C HIS A 134 5.11 5.78 -12.58
N VAL A 135 4.58 5.39 -11.41
CA VAL A 135 5.26 4.47 -10.50
C VAL A 135 5.62 3.17 -11.22
N ALA A 136 4.67 2.51 -11.87
CA ALA A 136 4.91 1.28 -12.62
C ALA A 136 5.99 1.44 -13.70
N ASN A 137 5.93 2.52 -14.47
CA ASN A 137 6.89 2.78 -15.56
C ASN A 137 8.32 3.00 -15.04
N TYR A 138 8.48 3.78 -13.97
CA TYR A 138 9.80 4.07 -13.41
C TYR A 138 10.37 2.93 -12.57
N VAL A 139 9.52 2.11 -11.95
CA VAL A 139 9.93 0.82 -11.35
C VAL A 139 10.50 -0.09 -12.43
N GLY A 140 9.77 -0.33 -13.54
CA GLY A 140 10.27 -1.18 -14.61
C GLY A 140 11.57 -0.66 -15.25
N LYS A 141 11.72 0.67 -15.34
CA LYS A 141 12.98 1.30 -15.79
C LYS A 141 14.12 1.09 -14.80
N ALA A 142 13.86 1.22 -13.50
CA ALA A 142 14.86 1.00 -12.47
C ALA A 142 15.31 -0.46 -12.42
N GLU A 143 14.38 -1.42 -12.47
CA GLU A 143 14.67 -2.86 -12.47
C GLU A 143 15.46 -3.33 -13.69
N ALA A 144 15.32 -2.64 -14.82
CA ALA A 144 16.12 -2.90 -16.03
C ALA A 144 17.58 -2.41 -15.89
N THR A 145 17.90 -1.63 -14.86
CA THR A 145 19.25 -1.12 -14.60
C THR A 145 20.07 -2.20 -13.87
N PRO A 146 21.29 -2.57 -14.34
CA PRO A 146 22.04 -3.73 -13.81
C PRO A 146 22.27 -3.71 -12.30
N GLU A 147 22.64 -2.55 -11.75
CA GLU A 147 22.95 -2.37 -10.32
C GLU A 147 21.72 -2.42 -9.40
N ALA A 148 20.49 -2.43 -9.95
CA ALA A 148 19.26 -2.46 -9.15
C ALA A 148 19.13 -3.73 -8.31
N LYS A 149 19.70 -4.84 -8.81
CA LYS A 149 19.64 -6.16 -8.17
C LYS A 149 20.78 -6.40 -7.19
N ASP A 150 21.86 -5.63 -7.30
CA ASP A 150 23.06 -5.79 -6.49
C ASP A 150 22.93 -5.11 -5.12
N ASP A 151 22.08 -4.07 -5.02
CA ASP A 151 21.76 -3.40 -3.75
C ASP A 151 20.43 -3.91 -3.17
N PRO A 152 20.45 -4.69 -2.07
CA PRO A 152 19.24 -5.19 -1.42
C PRO A 152 18.27 -4.08 -1.00
N CYS A 153 18.79 -2.93 -0.57
CA CYS A 153 17.97 -1.81 -0.13
C CYS A 153 17.18 -1.21 -1.31
N THR A 154 17.85 -0.90 -2.42
CA THR A 154 17.19 -0.42 -3.65
C THR A 154 16.20 -1.45 -4.19
N SER A 155 16.58 -2.73 -4.25
CA SER A 155 15.69 -3.81 -4.67
C SER A 155 14.42 -3.88 -3.82
N ALA A 156 14.56 -3.77 -2.49
CA ALA A 156 13.41 -3.76 -1.58
C ALA A 156 12.48 -2.55 -1.81
N LYS A 157 13.05 -1.35 -2.01
CA LYS A 157 12.28 -0.13 -2.34
C LYS A 157 11.50 -0.27 -3.64
N LEU A 158 12.13 -0.83 -4.68
CA LEU A 158 11.49 -1.05 -5.97
C LEU A 158 10.35 -2.07 -5.86
N LYS A 159 10.55 -3.18 -5.14
CA LYS A 159 9.48 -4.18 -4.92
C LYS A 159 8.31 -3.62 -4.11
N ALA A 160 8.59 -2.81 -3.08
CA ALA A 160 7.55 -2.14 -2.30
C ALA A 160 6.72 -1.18 -3.20
N ALA A 161 7.39 -0.35 -4.01
CA ALA A 161 6.73 0.54 -4.96
C ALA A 161 5.95 -0.21 -6.05
N ALA A 162 6.49 -1.32 -6.54
CA ALA A 162 5.82 -2.21 -7.50
C ALA A 162 4.52 -2.78 -6.90
N GLY A 163 4.60 -3.29 -5.66
CA GLY A 163 3.46 -3.80 -4.92
C GLY A 163 2.36 -2.75 -4.75
N LEU A 164 2.74 -1.52 -4.43
CA LEU A 164 1.81 -0.41 -4.27
C LEU A 164 1.10 -0.04 -5.58
N SER A 165 1.83 0.03 -6.70
CA SER A 165 1.23 0.24 -8.03
C SER A 165 0.27 -0.88 -8.43
N LEU A 166 0.60 -2.14 -8.10
CA LEU A 166 -0.26 -3.30 -8.39
C LEU A 166 -1.51 -3.34 -7.50
N LEU A 167 -1.39 -2.85 -6.27
CA LEU A 167 -2.50 -2.72 -5.33
C LEU A 167 -3.54 -1.72 -5.86
N ASP A 168 -3.10 -0.54 -6.31
CA ASP A 168 -3.94 0.49 -6.93
C ASP A 168 -4.73 -0.07 -8.13
N GLN A 169 -4.07 -0.88 -8.96
CA GLN A 169 -4.68 -1.58 -10.10
C GLN A 169 -5.60 -2.76 -9.70
N ARG A 170 -5.83 -3.00 -8.41
CA ARG A 170 -6.60 -4.12 -7.84
C ARG A 170 -6.05 -5.50 -8.23
N LYS A 171 -4.78 -5.59 -8.64
CA LYS A 171 -4.09 -6.83 -8.98
C LYS A 171 -3.51 -7.50 -7.73
N TYR A 172 -4.39 -7.82 -6.78
CA TYR A 172 -4.00 -8.25 -5.42
C TYR A 172 -3.03 -9.43 -5.38
N ARG A 173 -3.17 -10.42 -6.29
CA ARG A 173 -2.25 -11.58 -6.33
C ARG A 173 -0.83 -11.19 -6.74
N GLN A 174 -0.68 -10.22 -7.64
CA GLN A 174 0.64 -9.74 -8.07
C GLN A 174 1.22 -8.82 -7.00
N ALA A 175 0.40 -7.94 -6.41
CA ALA A 175 0.78 -7.09 -5.29
C ALA A 175 1.30 -7.92 -4.10
N ALA A 176 0.58 -8.99 -3.73
CA ALA A 176 0.99 -9.92 -2.68
C ALA A 176 2.38 -10.51 -2.93
N ARG A 177 2.66 -10.93 -4.17
CA ARG A 177 3.99 -11.48 -4.53
C ARG A 177 5.08 -10.42 -4.38
N ALA A 178 4.84 -9.21 -4.88
CA ALA A 178 5.79 -8.11 -4.78
C ALA A 178 6.10 -7.77 -3.30
N PHE A 179 5.08 -7.62 -2.46
CA PHE A 179 5.25 -7.29 -1.04
C PHE A 179 5.93 -8.40 -0.23
N VAL A 180 5.56 -9.65 -0.47
CA VAL A 180 6.11 -10.80 0.28
C VAL A 180 7.58 -11.06 -0.07
N GLU A 181 8.03 -10.61 -1.24
CA GLU A 181 9.42 -10.69 -1.68
C GLU A 181 10.26 -9.45 -1.33
N VAL A 182 9.69 -8.46 -0.61
CA VAL A 182 10.43 -7.31 -0.08
C VAL A 182 11.42 -7.81 0.96
N SER A 183 12.64 -7.29 0.88
CA SER A 183 13.73 -7.67 1.77
C SER A 183 13.69 -6.85 3.07
N PRO A 184 13.98 -7.44 4.25
CA PRO A 184 13.99 -6.71 5.54
C PRO A 184 14.97 -5.53 5.59
N GLU A 185 15.98 -5.49 4.71
CA GLU A 185 16.90 -4.35 4.55
C GLU A 185 16.20 -3.05 4.14
N LEU A 186 14.92 -3.11 3.74
CA LEU A 186 14.09 -1.91 3.61
C LEU A 186 14.13 -1.08 4.90
N ALA A 187 14.04 -1.75 6.06
CA ALA A 187 14.02 -1.16 7.40
C ALA A 187 13.22 0.15 7.40
N TYR A 188 13.78 1.22 7.95
CA TYR A 188 13.13 2.54 7.98
C TYR A 188 13.62 3.47 6.85
N THR A 189 14.30 2.94 5.83
CA THR A 189 14.94 3.75 4.76
C THR A 189 13.96 4.25 3.69
N TYR A 190 12.69 3.88 3.79
CA TYR A 190 11.65 4.18 2.79
C TYR A 190 10.33 4.64 3.41
N ASN A 191 10.36 5.11 4.67
CA ASN A 191 9.18 5.59 5.39
C ASN A 191 8.45 6.76 4.70
N GLU A 192 9.13 7.47 3.80
CA GLU A 192 8.53 8.51 2.95
C GLU A 192 7.52 7.97 1.93
N VAL A 193 7.50 6.67 1.67
CA VAL A 193 6.55 6.02 0.74
C VAL A 193 5.81 4.88 1.42
N LEU A 194 6.51 4.00 2.13
CA LEU A 194 5.92 2.82 2.76
C LEU A 194 6.72 2.39 3.98
N SER A 195 6.05 2.18 5.11
CA SER A 195 6.71 1.62 6.30
C SER A 195 6.79 0.08 6.23
N PRO A 196 7.71 -0.55 6.98
CA PRO A 196 7.72 -2.01 7.14
C PRO A 196 6.41 -2.59 7.66
N ALA A 197 5.69 -1.86 8.51
CA ALA A 197 4.41 -2.31 9.04
C ALA A 197 3.34 -2.35 7.93
N ASP A 198 3.38 -1.39 7.00
CA ASP A 198 2.48 -1.35 5.85
C ASP A 198 2.79 -2.50 4.87
N VAL A 199 4.07 -2.84 4.66
CA VAL A 199 4.47 -4.02 3.88
C VAL A 199 3.84 -5.30 4.48
N ALA A 200 3.89 -5.45 5.80
CA ALA A 200 3.27 -6.58 6.50
C ALA A 200 1.75 -6.61 6.29
N LEU A 201 1.10 -5.46 6.46
CA LEU A 201 -0.35 -5.32 6.35
C LEU A 201 -0.84 -5.56 4.92
N TYR A 202 -0.25 -4.87 3.94
CA TYR A 202 -0.67 -4.92 2.53
C TYR A 202 -0.33 -6.28 1.92
N GLY A 203 0.90 -6.76 2.15
CA GLY A 203 1.34 -8.08 1.71
C GLY A 203 0.52 -9.19 2.34
N GLY A 204 0.28 -9.12 3.66
CA GLY A 204 -0.46 -10.12 4.41
C GLY A 204 -1.92 -10.22 3.96
N LEU A 205 -2.63 -9.10 3.84
CA LEU A 205 -4.03 -9.09 3.41
C LEU A 205 -4.19 -9.49 1.94
N CYS A 206 -3.33 -8.99 1.05
CA CYS A 206 -3.38 -9.38 -0.36
C CYS A 206 -3.04 -10.88 -0.54
N ALA A 207 -2.07 -11.41 0.19
CA ALA A 207 -1.73 -12.82 0.17
C ALA A 207 -2.90 -13.66 0.71
N LEU A 208 -3.48 -13.27 1.84
CA LEU A 208 -4.64 -13.98 2.41
C LEU A 208 -5.85 -13.97 1.46
N ALA A 209 -6.06 -12.90 0.72
CA ALA A 209 -7.14 -12.79 -0.25
C ALA A 209 -6.91 -13.66 -1.51
N THR A 210 -5.66 -13.99 -1.88
CA THR A 210 -5.36 -14.51 -3.23
C THR A 210 -4.43 -15.72 -3.33
N PHE A 211 -3.63 -16.03 -2.32
CA PHE A 211 -2.68 -17.15 -2.32
C PHE A 211 -3.36 -18.45 -1.91
N ASP A 212 -3.16 -19.51 -2.67
CA ASP A 212 -3.61 -20.84 -2.24
C ASP A 212 -2.86 -21.32 -0.99
N ARG A 213 -3.25 -22.48 -0.47
CA ARG A 213 -2.67 -23.05 0.75
C ARG A 213 -1.16 -23.30 0.62
N SER A 214 -0.68 -23.70 -0.56
CA SER A 214 0.74 -23.98 -0.81
C SER A 214 1.55 -22.69 -0.90
N ASP A 215 1.03 -21.68 -1.61
CA ASP A 215 1.59 -20.34 -1.70
C ASP A 215 1.68 -19.69 -0.31
N LEU A 216 0.62 -19.76 0.51
CA LEU A 216 0.63 -19.21 1.88
C LEU A 216 1.70 -19.87 2.75
N GLN A 217 1.83 -21.20 2.68
CA GLN A 217 2.83 -21.91 3.46
C GLN A 217 4.25 -21.57 3.01
N SER A 218 4.51 -21.65 1.71
CA SER A 218 5.87 -21.49 1.17
C SER A 218 6.36 -20.04 1.16
N LYS A 219 5.49 -19.08 0.84
CA LYS A 219 5.88 -17.68 0.64
C LYS A 219 5.62 -16.79 1.84
N VAL A 220 4.64 -17.11 2.68
CA VAL A 220 4.25 -16.22 3.79
C VAL A 220 4.69 -16.81 5.13
N ILE A 221 4.19 -17.99 5.48
CA ILE A 221 4.44 -18.62 6.79
C ILE A 221 5.89 -19.14 6.89
N GLY A 222 6.39 -19.74 5.81
CA GLY A 222 7.74 -20.29 5.72
C GLY A 222 8.81 -19.29 5.29
N SER A 223 8.44 -18.06 4.90
CA SER A 223 9.40 -17.04 4.48
C SER A 223 9.99 -16.34 5.71
N ILE A 224 11.29 -16.51 5.91
CA ILE A 224 12.02 -15.87 7.02
C ILE A 224 11.98 -14.34 6.84
N GLY A 225 12.23 -13.84 5.63
CA GLY A 225 12.22 -12.40 5.37
C GLY A 225 10.84 -11.76 5.61
N PHE A 226 9.76 -12.38 5.10
CA PHE A 226 8.43 -11.82 5.32
C PHE A 226 7.95 -11.95 6.78
N ARG A 227 8.42 -12.99 7.49
CA ARG A 227 8.11 -13.17 8.90
C ARG A 227 8.60 -12.02 9.76
N GLU A 228 9.77 -11.43 9.47
CA GLU A 228 10.26 -10.26 10.21
C GLU A 228 9.29 -9.07 10.14
N PHE A 229 8.70 -8.82 8.96
CA PHE A 229 7.65 -7.80 8.81
C PHE A 229 6.39 -8.16 9.60
N LEU A 230 5.97 -9.44 9.59
CA LEU A 230 4.80 -9.90 10.33
C LEU A 230 4.93 -9.76 11.86
N GLU A 231 6.15 -9.82 12.42
CA GLU A 231 6.36 -9.57 13.85
C GLU A 231 6.06 -8.11 14.24
N LEU A 232 6.15 -7.16 13.29
CA LEU A 232 5.75 -5.76 13.52
C LEU A 232 4.22 -5.59 13.57
N HIS A 233 3.46 -6.54 13.01
CA HIS A 233 2.00 -6.49 12.95
C HIS A 233 1.38 -7.83 13.40
N PRO A 234 1.42 -8.17 14.70
CA PRO A 234 1.02 -9.49 15.22
C PRO A 234 -0.42 -9.87 14.87
N GLN A 235 -1.34 -8.90 14.80
CA GLN A 235 -2.73 -9.16 14.39
C GLN A 235 -2.84 -9.77 12.97
N VAL A 236 -1.99 -9.35 12.03
CA VAL A 236 -1.99 -9.88 10.64
C VAL A 236 -1.35 -11.26 10.61
N ARG A 237 -0.29 -11.48 11.40
CA ARG A 237 0.34 -12.80 11.57
C ARG A 237 -0.66 -13.82 12.10
N ASP A 238 -1.38 -13.46 13.16
CA ASP A 238 -2.35 -14.33 13.83
C ASP A 238 -3.54 -14.62 12.90
N LEU A 239 -4.01 -13.60 12.16
CA LEU A 239 -5.02 -13.74 11.10
C LEU A 239 -4.61 -14.79 10.05
N ILE A 240 -3.39 -14.70 9.50
CA ILE A 240 -2.89 -15.64 8.49
C ILE A 240 -2.78 -17.06 9.06
N SER A 241 -2.27 -17.19 10.29
CA SER A 241 -2.15 -18.46 10.99
C SER A 241 -3.52 -19.11 11.25
N ASP A 242 -4.51 -18.33 11.66
CA ASP A 242 -5.87 -18.81 11.90
C ASP A 242 -6.54 -19.28 10.61
N PHE A 243 -6.39 -18.52 9.52
CA PHE A 243 -6.89 -18.94 8.21
C PHE A 243 -6.26 -20.25 7.74
N TYR A 244 -4.93 -20.38 7.88
CA TYR A 244 -4.21 -21.59 7.48
C TYR A 244 -4.61 -22.81 8.30
N ASN A 245 -4.85 -22.64 9.60
CA ASN A 245 -5.29 -23.69 10.52
C ASN A 245 -6.82 -23.90 10.52
N SER A 246 -7.55 -23.29 9.58
CA SER A 246 -9.02 -23.40 9.45
C SER A 246 -9.81 -22.91 10.67
N ARG A 247 -9.23 -22.01 11.48
CA ARG A 247 -9.87 -21.35 12.64
C ARG A 247 -10.63 -20.08 12.19
N TYR A 248 -11.63 -20.24 11.32
CA TYR A 248 -12.27 -19.12 10.63
C TYR A 248 -13.01 -18.12 11.54
N ALA A 249 -13.58 -18.57 12.65
CA ALA A 249 -14.24 -17.67 13.60
C ALA A 249 -13.26 -16.62 14.17
N SER A 250 -12.09 -17.09 14.63
CA SER A 250 -11.02 -16.24 15.15
C SER A 250 -10.42 -15.37 14.04
N CYS A 251 -10.15 -15.96 12.87
CA CYS A 251 -9.68 -15.23 11.70
C CYS A 251 -10.60 -14.04 11.33
N LEU A 252 -11.91 -14.26 11.25
CA LEU A 252 -12.86 -13.21 10.88
C LEU A 252 -13.02 -12.15 11.97
N ALA A 253 -12.85 -12.54 13.25
CA ALA A 253 -12.81 -11.59 14.36
C ALA A 253 -11.58 -10.67 14.28
N HIS A 254 -10.39 -11.22 14.02
CA HIS A 254 -9.18 -10.43 13.78
C HIS A 254 -9.36 -9.49 12.57
N LEU A 255 -9.93 -9.99 11.48
CA LEU A 255 -10.17 -9.18 10.28
C LEU A 255 -11.17 -8.05 10.54
N ALA A 256 -12.21 -8.30 11.33
CA ALA A 256 -13.18 -7.28 11.74
C ALA A 256 -12.55 -6.21 12.64
N ALA A 257 -11.66 -6.62 13.55
CA ALA A 257 -10.93 -5.71 14.44
C ALA A 257 -9.98 -4.77 13.69
N LEU A 258 -9.42 -5.20 12.55
CA LEU A 258 -8.57 -4.36 11.69
C LEU A 258 -9.36 -3.29 10.92
N ARG A 259 -10.66 -3.51 10.68
CA ARG A 259 -11.48 -2.68 9.79
C ARG A 259 -11.43 -1.17 10.08
N PRO A 260 -11.49 -0.69 11.33
CA PRO A 260 -11.39 0.75 11.62
C PRO A 260 -10.04 1.35 11.22
N ALA A 261 -8.95 0.61 11.42
CA ALA A 261 -7.60 1.07 11.02
C ALA A 261 -7.47 1.09 9.50
N LEU A 262 -7.96 0.06 8.81
CA LEU A 262 -7.93 0.00 7.34
C LEU A 262 -8.73 1.13 6.67
N ALA A 263 -9.78 1.62 7.34
CA ALA A 263 -10.59 2.73 6.83
C ALA A 263 -9.87 4.09 6.87
N LEU A 264 -8.78 4.20 7.65
CA LEU A 264 -7.95 5.40 7.77
C LEU A 264 -6.66 5.31 6.96
N ASP A 265 -6.33 4.12 6.43
CA ASP A 265 -5.11 3.88 5.68
C ASP A 265 -5.16 4.53 4.30
N VAL A 266 -4.13 5.31 3.95
CA VAL A 266 -4.06 6.12 2.72
C VAL A 266 -4.20 5.30 1.44
N HIS A 267 -3.68 4.09 1.40
CA HIS A 267 -3.64 3.28 0.18
C HIS A 267 -4.65 2.12 0.21
N LEU A 268 -4.92 1.56 1.39
CA LEU A 268 -5.74 0.37 1.53
C LEU A 268 -7.24 0.67 1.72
N HIS A 269 -7.63 1.91 2.06
CA HIS A 269 -9.03 2.23 2.37
C HIS A 269 -9.99 1.82 1.24
N ASP A 270 -9.64 2.08 -0.02
CA ASP A 270 -10.47 1.77 -1.20
C ASP A 270 -10.50 0.28 -1.55
N HIS A 271 -9.60 -0.51 -0.96
CA HIS A 271 -9.47 -1.94 -1.20
C HIS A 271 -10.01 -2.78 -0.04
N ALA A 272 -10.15 -2.19 1.16
CA ALA A 272 -10.50 -2.91 2.39
C ALA A 272 -11.76 -3.77 2.23
N GLN A 273 -12.82 -3.23 1.65
CA GLN A 273 -14.08 -3.96 1.46
C GLN A 273 -13.92 -5.13 0.47
N ALA A 274 -13.18 -4.94 -0.61
CA ALA A 274 -12.96 -5.98 -1.62
C ALA A 274 -12.08 -7.11 -1.09
N LEU A 275 -11.01 -6.77 -0.37
CA LEU A 275 -10.14 -7.74 0.30
C LEU A 275 -10.90 -8.53 1.37
N TYR A 276 -11.73 -7.85 2.18
CA TYR A 276 -12.56 -8.50 3.20
C TYR A 276 -13.50 -9.54 2.59
N ALA A 277 -14.24 -9.15 1.55
CA ALA A 277 -15.15 -10.05 0.83
C ALA A 277 -14.39 -11.26 0.23
N SER A 278 -13.25 -11.01 -0.41
CA SER A 278 -12.42 -12.07 -1.00
C SER A 278 -11.91 -13.06 0.05
N ILE A 279 -11.41 -12.58 1.19
CA ILE A 279 -10.93 -13.45 2.29
C ILE A 279 -12.10 -14.29 2.85
N ARG A 280 -13.27 -13.66 3.07
CA ARG A 280 -14.46 -14.36 3.57
C ARG A 280 -14.96 -15.43 2.60
N HIS A 281 -15.09 -15.11 1.31
CA HIS A 281 -15.50 -16.06 0.28
C HIS A 281 -14.55 -17.25 0.22
N ARG A 282 -13.24 -16.99 0.26
CA ARG A 282 -12.23 -18.05 0.31
C ARG A 282 -12.33 -18.93 1.55
N ALA A 283 -12.57 -18.35 2.71
CA ALA A 283 -12.78 -19.11 3.94
C ALA A 283 -14.01 -20.04 3.79
N LEU A 284 -15.11 -19.57 3.19
CA LEU A 284 -16.31 -20.39 2.93
C LEU A 284 -16.02 -21.56 1.99
N VAL A 285 -15.29 -21.31 0.90
CA VAL A 285 -14.87 -22.36 -0.05
C VAL A 285 -13.98 -23.39 0.66
N GLN A 286 -12.96 -22.95 1.42
CA GLN A 286 -12.04 -23.85 2.11
C GLN A 286 -12.71 -24.62 3.26
N TYR A 287 -13.70 -24.01 3.93
CA TYR A 287 -14.48 -24.66 4.97
C TYR A 287 -15.37 -25.77 4.40
N THR A 288 -15.96 -25.59 3.23
CA THR A 288 -16.88 -26.58 2.63
C THR A 288 -16.15 -27.72 1.91
N ALA A 289 -14.94 -27.48 1.39
CA ALA A 289 -14.17 -28.43 0.60
C ALA A 289 -14.00 -29.85 1.20
N PRO A 290 -13.71 -30.03 2.51
CA PRO A 290 -13.49 -31.37 3.08
C PRO A 290 -14.77 -32.13 3.45
N TYR A 291 -15.96 -31.51 3.36
CA TYR A 291 -17.21 -32.10 3.84
C TYR A 291 -18.13 -32.52 2.68
N SER A 292 -18.71 -33.71 2.78
CA SER A 292 -19.80 -34.16 1.88
C SER A 292 -21.15 -33.52 2.23
N SER A 293 -21.35 -33.18 3.50
CA SER A 293 -22.53 -32.45 3.97
C SER A 293 -22.21 -31.59 5.19
N VAL A 294 -22.76 -30.39 5.28
CA VAL A 294 -22.52 -29.44 6.38
C VAL A 294 -23.84 -28.82 6.85
N SER A 295 -24.05 -28.75 8.17
CA SER A 295 -25.17 -28.00 8.75
C SER A 295 -24.95 -26.50 8.58
N LEU A 296 -25.93 -25.79 8.00
CA LEU A 296 -25.86 -24.35 7.80
C LEU A 296 -25.84 -23.59 9.13
N ALA A 297 -26.46 -24.12 10.18
CA ALA A 297 -26.44 -23.49 11.50
C ALA A 297 -25.03 -23.54 12.12
N ALA A 298 -24.35 -24.68 12.04
CA ALA A 298 -22.97 -24.82 12.53
C ALA A 298 -22.00 -23.93 11.73
N MET A 299 -22.18 -23.85 10.41
CA MET A 299 -21.41 -22.99 9.56
C MET A 299 -21.68 -21.50 9.85
N ALA A 300 -22.93 -21.10 10.05
CA ALA A 300 -23.29 -19.72 10.39
C ALA A 300 -22.64 -19.29 11.71
N GLN A 301 -22.63 -20.17 12.72
CA GLN A 301 -21.93 -19.94 13.99
C GLN A 301 -20.41 -19.79 13.78
N ALA A 302 -19.79 -20.63 12.96
CA ALA A 302 -18.36 -20.56 12.68
C ALA A 302 -17.95 -19.28 11.92
N PHE A 303 -18.87 -18.71 11.13
CA PHE A 303 -18.64 -17.49 10.33
C PHE A 303 -19.21 -16.22 10.96
N GLY A 304 -19.75 -16.31 12.18
CA GLY A 304 -20.30 -15.19 12.94
C GLY A 304 -21.46 -14.47 12.22
N THR A 305 -22.31 -15.23 11.54
CA THR A 305 -23.42 -14.69 10.74
C THR A 305 -24.72 -15.45 11.02
N ASP A 306 -25.84 -14.97 10.49
CA ASP A 306 -27.11 -15.67 10.53
C ASP A 306 -27.24 -16.65 9.36
N THR A 307 -28.05 -17.69 9.55
CA THR A 307 -28.26 -18.73 8.54
C THR A 307 -28.84 -18.18 7.23
N GLY A 308 -29.69 -17.15 7.29
CA GLY A 308 -30.31 -16.56 6.10
C GLY A 308 -29.32 -15.76 5.25
N ALA A 309 -28.44 -14.98 5.88
CA ALA A 309 -27.34 -14.30 5.20
C ALA A 309 -26.34 -15.30 4.62
N LEU A 310 -25.97 -16.33 5.39
CA LEU A 310 -25.08 -17.39 4.91
C LEU A 310 -25.65 -18.12 3.68
N GLU A 311 -26.95 -18.42 3.67
CA GLU A 311 -27.60 -19.05 2.52
C GLU A 311 -27.48 -18.21 1.24
N LYS A 312 -27.66 -16.88 1.36
CA LYS A 312 -27.50 -15.96 0.23
C LYS A 312 -26.06 -15.91 -0.26
N GLU A 313 -25.09 -15.81 0.65
CA GLU A 313 -23.65 -15.82 0.31
C GLU A 313 -23.26 -17.14 -0.37
N LEU A 314 -23.67 -18.29 0.18
CA LEU A 314 -23.40 -19.59 -0.42
C LEU A 314 -24.08 -19.74 -1.79
N ALA A 315 -25.30 -19.25 -1.96
CA ALA A 315 -25.98 -19.28 -3.25
C ALA A 315 -25.17 -18.51 -4.32
N THR A 316 -24.64 -17.34 -3.98
CA THR A 316 -23.76 -16.59 -4.91
C THR A 316 -22.50 -17.39 -5.26
N LEU A 317 -21.83 -18.00 -4.28
CA LEU A 317 -20.62 -18.80 -4.52
C LEU A 317 -20.87 -20.07 -5.34
N ILE A 318 -22.06 -20.66 -5.21
CA ILE A 318 -22.48 -21.82 -6.02
C ILE A 318 -22.77 -21.37 -7.46
N MET A 319 -23.46 -20.25 -7.64
CA MET A 319 -23.75 -19.68 -8.96
C MET A 319 -22.47 -19.30 -9.71
N ASP A 320 -21.49 -18.73 -9.01
CA ASP A 320 -20.18 -18.37 -9.54
C ASP A 320 -19.27 -19.59 -9.77
N GLY A 321 -19.74 -20.80 -9.42
CA GLY A 321 -19.01 -22.04 -9.62
C GLY A 321 -17.83 -22.26 -8.67
N GLN A 322 -17.68 -21.43 -7.63
CA GLN A 322 -16.60 -21.55 -6.64
C GLN A 322 -16.87 -22.65 -5.61
N VAL A 323 -18.15 -22.92 -5.32
CA VAL A 323 -18.58 -24.00 -4.43
C VAL A 323 -19.45 -24.99 -5.22
N HIS A 324 -18.98 -26.24 -5.34
CA HIS A 324 -19.73 -27.31 -5.98
C HIS A 324 -20.64 -28.01 -4.98
N ALA A 325 -21.75 -27.37 -4.61
CA ALA A 325 -22.71 -27.89 -3.63
C ALA A 325 -24.16 -27.55 -3.99
N ARG A 326 -25.12 -28.14 -3.26
CA ARG A 326 -26.55 -27.79 -3.28
C ARG A 326 -27.02 -27.48 -1.87
N ILE A 327 -27.86 -26.45 -1.74
CA ILE A 327 -28.46 -26.03 -0.48
C ILE A 327 -29.83 -26.71 -0.34
N ASP A 328 -30.01 -27.49 0.73
CA ASP A 328 -31.33 -27.91 1.19
C ASP A 328 -31.83 -26.90 2.24
N SER A 329 -32.71 -26.01 1.81
CA SER A 329 -33.26 -24.97 2.69
C SER A 329 -34.27 -25.51 3.70
N GLN A 330 -34.84 -26.70 3.50
CA GLN A 330 -35.80 -27.29 4.45
C GLN A 330 -35.04 -27.95 5.60
N ALA A 331 -34.04 -28.77 5.28
CA ALA A 331 -33.18 -29.42 6.27
C ALA A 331 -32.13 -28.48 6.86
N LYS A 332 -31.88 -27.32 6.23
CA LYS A 332 -30.80 -26.37 6.55
C LYS A 332 -29.42 -27.03 6.49
N VAL A 333 -29.19 -27.79 5.42
CA VAL A 333 -27.94 -28.53 5.15
C VAL A 333 -27.41 -28.20 3.76
N LEU A 334 -26.10 -28.04 3.65
CA LEU A 334 -25.37 -27.94 2.39
C LEU A 334 -24.83 -29.32 2.01
N TYR A 335 -25.15 -29.83 0.82
CA TYR A 335 -24.64 -31.10 0.30
C TYR A 335 -23.63 -30.86 -0.82
N ALA A 336 -22.45 -31.47 -0.72
CA ALA A 336 -21.46 -31.42 -1.79
C ALA A 336 -21.99 -32.14 -3.03
N ARG A 337 -21.80 -31.52 -4.19
CA ARG A 337 -22.17 -32.08 -5.48
C ARG A 337 -21.01 -32.92 -5.98
N HIS A 338 -21.03 -34.22 -5.70
CA HIS A 338 -20.16 -35.14 -6.41
C HIS A 338 -20.67 -35.29 -7.85
N ALA A 339 -19.91 -34.80 -8.82
CA ALA A 339 -20.11 -35.22 -10.20
C ALA A 339 -19.76 -36.70 -10.25
N ASP A 340 -20.76 -37.54 -10.50
CA ASP A 340 -20.56 -38.97 -10.66
C ASP A 340 -19.70 -39.18 -11.90
N VAL A 341 -18.41 -39.48 -11.69
CA VAL A 341 -17.35 -39.56 -12.72
C VAL A 341 -17.81 -40.43 -13.89
N ARG A 342 -18.62 -41.46 -13.60
CA ARG A 342 -19.19 -42.40 -14.57
C ARG A 342 -20.22 -41.77 -15.51
N SER A 343 -21.01 -40.82 -15.02
CA SER A 343 -22.06 -40.14 -15.81
C SER A 343 -21.53 -38.98 -16.67
N ALA A 344 -20.35 -38.45 -16.33
CA ALA A 344 -19.63 -37.47 -17.15
C ALA A 344 -18.98 -38.14 -18.37
N THR A 345 -18.42 -39.34 -18.22
CA THR A 345 -17.81 -40.11 -19.34
C THR A 345 -18.82 -40.63 -20.35
N PHE A 346 -20.10 -40.77 -19.98
CA PHE A 346 -21.17 -41.26 -20.87
C PHE A 346 -21.82 -40.15 -21.72
N LYS A 347 -21.42 -38.89 -21.54
CA LYS A 347 -21.97 -37.73 -22.27
C LYS A 347 -21.04 -37.17 -23.36
N GLU A 348 -19.88 -37.77 -23.55
CA GLU A 348 -19.10 -37.69 -24.79
C GLU A 348 -19.48 -38.86 -25.70
#